data_AF-A0A7S4JWU7-F1
#
_entry.id   AF-A0A7S4JWU7-F1
#
_cell.length_a   1.000
_cell.length_b   1.000
_cell.length_c   1.000
_cell.angle_alpha   90.00
_cell.angle_beta   90.00
_cell.angle_gamma   90.00
#
_symmetry.space_group_name_H-M   'P 1'
#
loop_
_entity.id
_entity.type
_entity.pdbx_description
1 polymer ?
#
loop_
_entity_poly.entity_id
_entity_poly.type
_entity_poly.pdbx_seq_one_letter_code
_entity_poly.pdbx_strand_id
1 'polypeptide(L)'
;MRVSITPFNGGWKMGDSLEVELDEQSTVRDLAAIVHDMKDIDPSRMSFFLDADEASAIPPDGWDCLLCEYKVTDGSVLRLEPSNSGCWLWHEIEYYKEEVLRQMVTAVKGAGEDGISMAELQKSVPLPPPMSAYLYVPLVRMHAHLFYVETDTMTREMRVWSNRGGWVPVWL
;
A
#
# COMPACT_ATOMS: atom_id res chain seq x y z
N MET A 1 12.60 24.87 -3.94
CA MET A 1 12.09 24.11 -2.79
C MET A 1 11.95 22.65 -3.18
N ARG A 2 12.58 21.75 -2.43
CA ARG A 2 12.47 20.30 -2.58
C ARG A 2 11.40 19.78 -1.64
N VAL A 3 10.47 18.98 -2.15
CA VAL A 3 9.38 18.39 -1.37
C VAL A 3 9.30 16.90 -1.70
N SER A 4 9.08 16.07 -0.69
CA SER A 4 8.87 14.63 -0.85
C SER A 4 7.38 14.31 -0.75
N ILE A 5 6.81 13.60 -1.71
CA ILE A 5 5.39 13.21 -1.72
C ILE A 5 5.30 11.71 -1.50
N THR A 6 4.70 11.29 -0.39
CA THR A 6 4.54 9.87 -0.06
C THR A 6 3.08 9.45 -0.27
N PRO A 7 2.81 8.46 -1.13
CA PRO A 7 1.43 8.06 -1.45
C PRO A 7 0.88 7.08 -0.41
N PHE A 8 -0.37 7.28 0.00
CA PHE A 8 -1.07 6.42 0.96
C PHE A 8 -2.53 6.20 0.55
N ASN A 9 -3.14 5.11 1.05
CA ASN A 9 -4.59 4.90 1.01
C ASN A 9 -4.99 4.10 2.24
N GLY A 10 -5.81 4.69 3.13
CA GLY A 10 -6.29 4.03 4.34
C GLY A 10 -5.16 3.50 5.24
N GLY A 11 -4.04 4.22 5.32
CA GLY A 11 -2.84 3.84 6.09
C GLY A 11 -1.87 2.90 5.37
N TRP A 12 -2.19 2.42 4.16
CA TRP A 12 -1.27 1.59 3.37
C TRP A 12 -0.36 2.47 2.50
N LYS A 13 0.97 2.38 2.68
CA LYS A 13 1.95 3.13 1.87
C LYS A 13 1.97 2.58 0.45
N MET A 14 1.41 3.33 -0.50
CA MET A 14 1.10 2.88 -1.86
C MET A 14 2.31 2.64 -2.77
N GLY A 15 3.49 3.10 -2.37
CA GLY A 15 4.72 2.93 -3.12
C GLY A 15 5.80 3.90 -2.64
N ASP A 16 6.81 4.09 -3.48
CA ASP A 16 7.92 4.99 -3.19
C ASP A 16 7.51 6.46 -3.19
N SER A 17 8.24 7.25 -2.40
CA SER A 17 8.06 8.70 -2.34
C SER A 17 8.55 9.35 -3.65
N LEU A 18 7.85 10.38 -4.09
CA LEU A 18 8.21 11.19 -5.24
C LEU A 18 8.85 12.50 -4.78
N GLU A 19 10.10 12.72 -5.14
CA GLU A 19 10.79 13.99 -4.90
C GLU A 19 10.47 14.98 -6.02
N VAL A 20 10.03 16.18 -5.66
CA VAL A 20 9.71 17.25 -6.60
C VAL A 20 10.48 18.53 -6.24
N GLU A 21 10.95 19.24 -7.28
CA GLU A 21 11.52 20.58 -7.14
C GLU A 21 10.50 21.61 -7.62
N LEU A 22 10.20 22.57 -6.74
CA LEU A 22 9.20 23.62 -6.92
C LEU A 22 9.83 24.98 -6.68
N ASP A 23 9.24 26.03 -7.22
CA ASP A 23 9.61 27.40 -6.83
C ASP A 23 8.89 27.82 -5.54
N GLU A 24 9.31 28.93 -4.93
CA GLU A 24 8.68 29.44 -3.69
C GLU A 24 7.28 30.02 -3.93
N GLN A 25 6.92 30.25 -5.20
CA GLN A 25 5.63 30.81 -5.62
C GLN A 25 4.68 29.71 -6.13
N SER A 26 5.05 28.44 -5.96
CA SER A 26 4.27 27.31 -6.44
C SER A 26 3.04 27.13 -5.56
N THR A 27 1.93 26.87 -6.21
CA THR A 27 0.64 26.58 -5.58
C THR A 27 0.46 25.09 -5.35
N VAL A 28 -0.55 24.73 -4.58
CA VAL A 28 -0.98 23.33 -4.42
C VAL A 28 -1.43 22.74 -5.76
N ARG A 29 -2.03 23.55 -6.64
CA ARG A 29 -2.40 23.14 -8.00
C ARG A 29 -1.17 22.81 -8.85
N ASP A 30 -0.09 23.58 -8.75
CA ASP A 30 1.15 23.29 -9.48
C ASP A 30 1.76 21.96 -9.03
N LEU A 31 1.76 21.72 -7.71
CA LEU A 31 2.17 20.43 -7.14
C LEU A 31 1.32 19.28 -7.68
N ALA A 32 -0.01 19.45 -7.71
CA ALA A 32 -0.92 18.44 -8.22
C ALA A 32 -0.72 18.18 -9.74
N ALA A 33 -0.42 19.22 -10.51
CA ALA A 33 -0.10 19.10 -11.93
C ALA A 33 1.17 18.27 -12.17
N ILE A 34 2.22 18.46 -11.37
CA ILE A 34 3.43 17.63 -11.44
C ILE A 34 3.09 16.16 -11.14
N VAL A 35 2.30 15.90 -10.10
CA VAL A 35 1.88 14.52 -9.80
C VAL A 35 1.06 13.94 -10.95
N HIS A 36 0.16 14.73 -11.55
CA HIS A 36 -0.60 14.31 -12.73
C HIS A 36 0.31 13.92 -13.89
N ASP A 37 1.25 14.78 -14.26
CA ASP A 37 2.16 14.54 -15.39
C ASP A 37 3.05 13.30 -15.16
N MET A 38 3.44 13.03 -13.91
CA MET A 38 4.33 11.92 -13.57
C MET A 38 3.61 10.60 -13.31
N LYS A 39 2.35 10.63 -12.86
CA LYS A 39 1.61 9.45 -12.37
C LYS A 39 0.28 9.21 -13.07
N ASP A 40 -0.13 10.09 -13.98
CA ASP A 40 -1.43 10.04 -14.66
C ASP A 40 -2.62 10.00 -13.68
N ILE A 41 -2.49 10.71 -12.56
CA ILE A 41 -3.54 10.82 -11.54
C ILE A 41 -4.25 12.14 -11.74
N ASP A 42 -5.57 12.12 -11.86
CA ASP A 42 -6.37 13.34 -12.00
C ASP A 42 -6.30 14.16 -10.69
N PRO A 43 -6.01 15.47 -10.74
CA PRO A 43 -5.92 16.29 -9.55
C PRO A 43 -7.19 16.28 -8.68
N SER A 44 -8.39 16.20 -9.27
CA SER A 44 -9.65 16.09 -8.51
C SER A 44 -9.75 14.85 -7.61
N ARG A 45 -8.86 13.88 -7.82
CA ARG A 45 -8.77 12.65 -7.04
C ARG A 45 -7.69 12.68 -5.97
N MET A 46 -6.99 13.82 -5.79
CA MET A 46 -5.88 13.98 -4.85
C MET A 46 -6.31 14.66 -3.55
N SER A 47 -5.66 14.30 -2.46
CA SER A 47 -5.76 15.00 -1.18
C SER A 47 -4.39 15.04 -0.52
N PHE A 48 -3.87 16.25 -0.28
CA PHE A 48 -2.55 16.48 0.29
C PHE A 48 -2.64 16.76 1.78
N PHE A 49 -1.69 16.21 2.55
CA PHE A 49 -1.57 16.37 4.00
C PHE A 49 -0.11 16.70 4.33
N LEU A 50 0.11 17.62 5.27
CA LEU A 50 1.46 18.03 5.70
C LEU A 50 2.16 17.06 6.65
N ASP A 51 1.40 16.14 7.25
CA ASP A 51 1.91 15.14 8.17
C ASP A 51 0.97 13.92 8.19
N ALA A 52 1.21 12.98 9.10
CA ALA A 52 0.35 11.83 9.36
C ALA A 52 -1.04 12.20 9.93
N ASP A 53 -1.25 13.45 10.37
CA ASP A 53 -2.51 13.91 10.94
C ASP A 53 -3.53 14.25 9.82
N GLU A 54 -4.69 13.60 9.87
CA GLU A 54 -5.81 13.87 8.96
C GLU A 54 -6.32 15.32 9.07
N ALA A 55 -6.14 15.97 10.23
CA ALA A 55 -6.51 17.37 10.41
C ALA A 55 -5.61 18.34 9.61
N SER A 56 -4.51 17.86 9.05
CA SER A 56 -3.58 18.65 8.23
C SER A 56 -3.91 18.65 6.73
N ALA A 57 -5.09 18.16 6.36
CA ALA A 57 -5.55 18.16 4.97
C ALA A 57 -5.59 19.57 4.39
N ILE A 58 -4.97 19.77 3.23
CA ILE A 58 -5.12 20.98 2.44
C ILE A 58 -6.51 20.95 1.80
N PRO A 59 -7.40 21.92 2.11
CA PRO A 59 -8.77 21.87 1.65
C PRO A 59 -8.87 22.17 0.14
N PRO A 60 -9.93 21.72 -0.56
CA PRO A 60 -10.06 21.90 -2.01
C PRO A 60 -10.09 23.36 -2.49
N ASP A 61 -10.60 24.28 -1.67
CA ASP A 61 -10.59 25.73 -1.93
C ASP A 61 -9.20 26.35 -1.77
N GLY A 62 -8.28 25.65 -1.09
CA GLY A 62 -6.87 26.00 -0.92
C GLY A 62 -5.97 25.72 -2.11
N TRP A 63 -6.51 25.23 -3.23
CA TRP A 63 -5.71 24.74 -4.35
C TRP A 63 -4.92 25.83 -5.09
N ASP A 64 -5.45 27.05 -5.11
CA ASP A 64 -4.81 28.21 -5.74
C ASP A 64 -3.90 28.98 -4.77
N CYS A 65 -3.84 28.56 -3.49
CA CYS A 65 -2.95 29.15 -2.50
C CYS A 65 -1.51 28.65 -2.65
N LEU A 66 -0.57 29.49 -2.24
CA LEU A 66 0.85 29.15 -2.23
C LEU A 66 1.13 28.02 -1.23
N LEU A 67 2.03 27.13 -1.59
CA LEU A 67 2.46 26.03 -0.72
C LEU A 67 3.01 26.53 0.64
N CYS A 68 3.67 27.68 0.65
CA CYS A 68 4.21 28.28 1.86
C CYS A 68 3.12 28.76 2.85
N GLU A 69 1.91 29.10 2.38
CA GLU A 69 0.78 29.45 3.25
C GLU A 69 0.32 28.24 4.07
N TYR A 70 0.52 27.04 3.51
CA TYR A 70 0.32 25.77 4.18
C TYR A 70 1.55 25.28 4.94
N LYS A 71 2.58 26.12 5.12
CA LYS A 71 3.84 25.74 5.79
C LYS A 71 4.59 24.59 5.10
N VAL A 72 4.35 24.38 3.81
CA VAL A 72 5.20 23.52 3.00
C VAL A 72 6.47 24.32 2.71
N THR A 73 7.61 23.82 3.18
CA THR A 73 8.92 24.44 3.03
C THR A 73 9.91 23.44 2.41
N ASP A 74 11.15 23.88 2.19
CA ASP A 74 12.22 23.01 1.70
C ASP A 74 12.43 21.83 2.66
N GLY A 75 12.43 20.62 2.10
CA GLY A 75 12.52 19.35 2.84
C GLY A 75 11.20 18.87 3.45
N SER A 76 10.06 19.53 3.20
CA SER A 76 8.76 19.04 3.68
C SER A 76 8.41 17.68 3.05
N VAL A 77 7.76 16.84 3.84
CA VAL A 77 7.21 15.56 3.39
C VAL A 77 5.69 15.68 3.41
N LEU A 78 5.06 15.50 2.25
CA LEU A 78 3.62 15.52 2.09
C LEU A 78 3.10 14.09 1.95
N ARG A 79 2.00 13.79 2.62
CA ARG A 79 1.22 12.59 2.34
C ARG A 79 0.20 12.91 1.26
N LEU A 80 0.10 12.06 0.26
CA LEU A 80 -0.90 12.13 -0.80
C LEU A 80 -1.85 10.94 -0.67
N GLU A 81 -3.13 11.21 -0.49
CA GLU A 81 -4.17 10.17 -0.45
C GLU A 81 -5.22 10.37 -1.53
N PRO A 82 -5.92 9.28 -1.93
CA PRO A 82 -7.04 9.40 -2.83
C PRO A 82 -8.24 10.05 -2.15
N SER A 83 -8.91 10.97 -2.84
CA SER A 83 -10.13 11.62 -2.33
C SER A 83 -11.27 10.64 -2.05
N ASN A 84 -11.25 9.48 -2.72
CA ASN A 84 -12.12 8.33 -2.45
C ASN A 84 -11.28 7.06 -2.50
N SER A 85 -11.45 6.14 -1.56
CA SER A 85 -10.62 4.92 -1.53
C SER A 85 -10.67 4.16 -2.87
N GLY A 86 -9.49 3.90 -3.43
CA GLY A 86 -9.32 3.14 -4.67
C GLY A 86 -9.58 3.91 -5.97
N CYS A 87 -9.77 5.24 -5.93
CA CYS A 87 -10.03 6.03 -7.14
C CYS A 87 -8.80 6.23 -8.06
N TRP A 88 -7.61 5.88 -7.60
CA TRP A 88 -6.39 5.76 -8.39
C TRP A 88 -5.39 4.81 -7.73
N LEU A 89 -4.34 4.46 -8.47
CA LEU A 89 -3.24 3.63 -8.03
C LEU A 89 -1.91 4.33 -8.31
N TRP A 90 -0.92 4.16 -7.44
CA TRP A 90 0.41 4.75 -7.61
C TRP A 90 1.30 3.93 -8.55
N HIS A 91 1.02 2.63 -8.62
CA HIS A 91 1.59 1.65 -9.53
C HIS A 91 0.46 0.80 -10.13
N GLU A 92 0.78 -0.06 -11.09
CA GLU A 92 -0.20 -1.02 -11.59
C GLU A 92 -0.59 -2.06 -10.54
N ILE A 93 -1.74 -2.72 -10.73
CA ILE A 93 -2.26 -3.70 -9.76
C ILE A 93 -1.29 -4.86 -9.48
N GLU A 94 -0.45 -5.23 -10.45
CA GLU A 94 0.54 -6.30 -10.31
C GLU A 94 1.61 -5.98 -9.27
N TYR A 95 2.06 -4.73 -9.17
CA TYR A 95 3.00 -4.30 -8.12
C TYR A 95 2.47 -4.63 -6.72
N TYR A 96 1.19 -4.31 -6.47
CA TYR A 96 0.56 -4.55 -5.18
C TYR A 96 0.40 -6.04 -4.87
N LYS A 97 0.07 -6.86 -5.88
CA LYS A 97 -0.01 -8.32 -5.73
C LYS A 97 1.35 -8.90 -5.37
N GLU A 98 2.41 -8.49 -6.08
CA GLU A 98 3.78 -8.95 -5.80
C GLU A 98 4.24 -8.57 -4.40
N GLU A 99 3.94 -7.35 -3.97
CA GLU A 99 4.30 -6.86 -2.64
C GLU A 99 3.56 -7.63 -1.53
N VAL A 100 2.25 -7.88 -1.70
CA VAL A 100 1.47 -8.74 -0.80
C VAL A 100 2.04 -10.16 -0.77
N LEU A 101 2.37 -10.74 -1.92
CA LEU A 101 2.96 -12.09 -1.99
C LEU A 101 4.32 -12.14 -1.29
N ARG A 102 5.16 -11.11 -1.44
CA ARG A 102 6.44 -11.00 -0.75
C ARG A 102 6.26 -10.96 0.77
N GLN A 103 5.30 -10.18 1.25
CA GLN A 103 4.95 -10.11 2.67
C GLN A 103 4.38 -11.44 3.18
N MET A 104 3.49 -12.10 2.42
CA MET A 104 2.98 -13.44 2.73
C MET A 104 4.10 -14.47 2.86
N VAL A 105 5.02 -14.52 1.89
CA VAL A 105 6.18 -15.43 1.94
C VAL A 105 7.03 -15.15 3.19
N THR A 106 7.21 -13.88 3.54
CA THR A 106 7.98 -13.48 4.72
C THR A 106 7.29 -13.92 6.01
N ALA A 107 5.98 -13.69 6.13
CA ALA A 107 5.18 -14.10 7.29
C ALA A 107 5.18 -15.63 7.46
N VAL A 108 4.95 -16.38 6.38
CA VAL A 108 4.96 -17.84 6.39
C VAL A 108 6.33 -18.40 6.77
N LYS A 109 7.41 -17.83 6.24
CA LYS A 109 8.78 -18.24 6.63
C LYS A 109 9.10 -17.91 8.08
N GLY A 110 8.61 -16.78 8.59
CA GLY A 110 8.78 -16.39 9.99
C GLY A 110 8.10 -17.34 10.96
N ALA A 111 7.01 -18.00 10.55
CA ALA A 111 6.31 -19.01 11.34
C ALA A 111 7.05 -20.36 11.43
N GLY A 112 8.04 -20.61 10.57
CA GLY A 112 8.86 -21.83 10.63
C GLY A 112 8.10 -23.10 10.26
N GLU A 113 8.37 -24.19 10.99
CA GLU A 113 7.85 -25.53 10.69
C GLU A 113 6.35 -25.70 11.02
N ASP A 114 5.84 -24.91 11.96
CA ASP A 114 4.42 -24.98 12.39
C ASP A 114 3.44 -24.41 11.36
N GLY A 115 3.96 -23.71 10.34
CA GLY A 115 3.17 -22.95 9.38
C GLY A 115 2.41 -21.81 10.06
N ILE A 116 1.65 -21.06 9.27
CA ILE A 116 0.81 -19.97 9.77
C ILE A 116 -0.65 -20.27 9.45
N SER A 117 -1.56 -20.02 10.40
CA SER A 117 -2.99 -20.11 10.09
C SER A 117 -3.39 -19.02 9.11
N MET A 118 -4.40 -19.27 8.27
CA MET A 118 -4.90 -18.27 7.32
C MET A 118 -5.42 -17.02 8.05
N ALA A 119 -6.00 -17.18 9.25
CA ALA A 119 -6.46 -16.06 10.07
C ALA A 119 -5.30 -15.18 10.59
N GLU A 120 -4.18 -15.79 11.01
CA GLU A 120 -2.99 -15.04 11.41
C GLU A 120 -2.28 -14.40 10.22
N LEU A 121 -2.26 -15.08 9.07
CA LEU A 121 -1.72 -14.52 7.83
C LEU A 121 -2.50 -13.26 7.41
N GLN A 122 -3.83 -13.30 7.48
CA GLN A 122 -4.69 -12.15 7.20
C GLN A 122 -4.45 -10.98 8.16
N LYS A 123 -4.19 -11.27 9.44
CA LYS A 123 -3.88 -10.23 10.44
C LYS A 123 -2.49 -9.61 10.24
N SER A 124 -1.51 -10.42 9.82
CA SER A 124 -0.11 -10.00 9.73
C SER A 124 0.27 -9.33 8.41
N VAL A 125 -0.42 -9.65 7.32
CA VAL A 125 -0.14 -9.11 6.00
C VAL A 125 -1.35 -8.34 5.51
N PRO A 126 -1.50 -7.03 5.80
CA PRO A 126 -2.67 -6.27 5.39
C PRO A 126 -2.71 -6.10 3.87
N LEU A 127 -3.89 -6.27 3.28
CA LEU A 127 -4.09 -5.96 1.87
C LEU A 127 -4.18 -4.44 1.63
N PRO A 128 -3.62 -3.94 0.52
CA PRO A 128 -3.87 -2.58 0.10
C PRO A 128 -5.37 -2.40 -0.20
N PRO A 129 -5.97 -1.22 0.06
CA PRO A 129 -7.41 -0.98 -0.16
C PRO A 129 -7.98 -1.37 -1.54
N PRO A 130 -7.26 -1.25 -2.68
CA PRO A 130 -7.75 -1.76 -3.96
C PRO A 130 -7.93 -3.29 -4.00
N MET A 131 -7.35 -4.03 -3.06
CA MET A 131 -7.43 -5.48 -2.98
C MET A 131 -8.43 -5.89 -1.90
N SER A 132 -9.35 -6.78 -2.26
CA SER A 132 -10.35 -7.26 -1.31
C SER A 132 -9.82 -8.41 -0.45
N ALA A 133 -10.27 -8.48 0.81
CA ALA A 133 -9.93 -9.52 1.78
C ALA A 133 -10.22 -10.95 1.29
N TYR A 134 -11.10 -11.16 0.31
CA TYR A 134 -11.31 -12.50 -0.25
C TYR A 134 -10.12 -13.01 -1.11
N LEU A 135 -9.13 -12.16 -1.41
CA LEU A 135 -8.02 -12.49 -2.31
C LEU A 135 -6.91 -13.33 -1.67
N TYR A 136 -6.83 -13.48 -0.33
CA TYR A 136 -5.77 -14.29 0.30
C TYR A 136 -5.79 -15.74 -0.18
N VAL A 137 -6.95 -16.40 -0.13
CA VAL A 137 -7.04 -17.81 -0.51
C VAL A 137 -6.72 -18.02 -2.00
N PRO A 138 -7.26 -17.23 -2.95
CA PRO A 138 -6.82 -17.26 -4.35
C PRO A 138 -5.32 -17.01 -4.52
N LEU A 139 -4.73 -16.00 -3.86
CA LEU A 139 -3.31 -15.69 -3.99
C LEU A 139 -2.44 -16.86 -3.55
N VAL A 140 -2.71 -17.44 -2.37
CA VAL A 140 -1.93 -18.57 -1.88
C VAL A 140 -2.08 -19.79 -2.79
N ARG A 141 -3.29 -20.07 -3.30
CA ARG A 141 -3.56 -21.21 -4.20
C ARG A 141 -2.95 -21.05 -5.59
N MET A 142 -3.03 -19.85 -6.19
CA MET A 142 -2.46 -19.58 -7.51
C MET A 142 -0.93 -19.63 -7.48
N HIS A 143 -0.33 -19.34 -6.33
CA HIS A 143 1.12 -19.38 -6.12
C HIS A 143 1.57 -20.65 -5.38
N ALA A 144 1.05 -21.82 -5.78
CA ALA A 144 1.39 -23.13 -5.19
C ALA A 144 2.89 -23.48 -5.28
N HIS A 145 3.65 -22.84 -6.16
CA HIS A 145 5.11 -22.97 -6.21
C HIS A 145 5.82 -22.24 -5.04
N LEU A 146 5.13 -21.35 -4.33
CA LEU A 146 5.62 -20.64 -3.14
C LEU A 146 5.01 -21.18 -1.84
N PHE A 147 3.76 -21.65 -1.91
CA PHE A 147 2.98 -22.02 -0.73
C PHE A 147 2.44 -23.43 -0.83
N TYR A 148 2.39 -24.10 0.33
CA TYR A 148 1.60 -25.30 0.55
C TYR A 148 0.42 -24.95 1.46
N VAL A 149 -0.76 -25.48 1.18
CA VAL A 149 -1.98 -25.20 1.93
C VAL A 149 -2.60 -26.50 2.37
N GLU A 150 -2.86 -26.61 3.67
CA GLU A 150 -3.61 -27.71 4.26
C GLU A 150 -4.91 -27.16 4.82
N THR A 151 -5.96 -27.96 4.74
CA THR A 151 -7.25 -27.63 5.35
C THR A 151 -7.66 -28.81 6.21
N ASP A 152 -7.75 -28.58 7.51
CA ASP A 152 -8.32 -29.55 8.43
C ASP A 152 -9.82 -29.66 8.15
N THR A 153 -10.28 -30.84 7.73
CA THR A 153 -11.68 -31.05 7.35
C THR A 153 -12.64 -31.08 8.54
N MET A 154 -12.13 -31.31 9.76
CA MET A 154 -12.92 -31.37 10.99
C MET A 154 -13.16 -29.96 11.54
N THR A 155 -12.09 -29.15 11.62
CA THR A 155 -12.16 -27.77 12.15
C THR A 155 -12.43 -26.72 11.08
N ARG A 156 -12.23 -27.06 9.79
CA ARG A 156 -12.21 -26.15 8.64
C ARG A 156 -11.11 -25.09 8.72
N GLU A 157 -10.12 -25.28 9.59
CA GLU A 157 -8.97 -24.39 9.68
C GLU A 157 -8.03 -24.61 8.49
N MET A 158 -7.51 -23.52 7.96
CA MET A 158 -6.56 -23.53 6.86
C MET A 158 -5.20 -23.07 7.36
N ARG A 159 -4.16 -23.84 7.06
CA ARG A 159 -2.76 -23.51 7.37
C ARG A 159 -1.96 -23.39 6.09
N VAL A 160 -0.94 -22.53 6.14
CA VAL A 160 -0.08 -22.18 5.02
C VAL A 160 1.38 -22.39 5.42
N TRP A 161 2.13 -23.08 4.56
CA TRP A 161 3.58 -23.32 4.70
C TRP A 161 4.33 -22.84 3.47
N SER A 162 5.64 -22.63 3.60
CA SER A 162 6.49 -22.30 2.46
C SER A 162 6.87 -23.57 1.71
N ASN A 163 6.68 -23.58 0.39
CA ASN A 163 7.03 -24.71 -0.47
C ASN A 163 8.53 -24.78 -0.82
N ARG A 164 9.37 -23.89 -0.28
CA ARG A 164 10.82 -23.91 -0.54
C ARG A 164 11.53 -24.96 0.32
N GLY A 165 11.32 -26.24 0.03
CA GLY A 165 12.14 -27.36 0.49
C GLY A 165 12.08 -27.70 1.98
N GLY A 166 11.14 -27.10 2.73
CA GLY A 166 10.84 -27.50 4.11
C GLY A 166 9.92 -28.73 4.12
N TRP A 167 10.20 -29.67 5.01
CA TRP A 167 9.44 -30.88 5.23
C TRP A 167 7.93 -30.57 5.29
N VAL A 168 7.15 -31.21 4.41
CA VAL A 168 5.71 -31.36 4.65
C VAL A 168 5.59 -32.44 5.71
N PRO A 169 5.15 -32.15 6.95
CA PRO A 169 4.89 -33.21 7.90
C PRO A 169 3.71 -34.04 7.37
N VAL A 170 4.03 -35.20 6.81
CA VAL A 170 3.02 -36.21 6.48
C VAL A 170 2.65 -36.88 7.80
N TRP A 171 1.63 -36.37 8.47
CA TRP A 171 0.99 -37.09 9.56
C TRP A 171 0.17 -38.24 8.94
N LEU A 172 0.75 -39.44 8.94
CA LEU A 172 0.08 -40.71 8.61
C LEU A 172 -0.83 -41.17 9.76
#